data_AF-A0A0U9HG01-F1
#
_entry.id   AF-A0A0U9HG01-F1
#
_cell.length_a   1.000
_cell.length_b   1.000
_cell.length_c   1.000
_cell.angle_alpha   90.00
_cell.angle_beta   90.00
_cell.angle_gamma   90.00
#
_symmetry.space_group_name_H-M   'P 1'
#
loop_
_entity.id
_entity.type
_entity.pdbx_description
1 polymer ?
#
loop_
_entity_poly.entity_id
_entity_poly.type
_entity_poly.pdbx_seq_one_letter_code
_entity_poly.pdbx_strand_id
1 'polypeptide(L)'
;MDAEKIKGRVCFGGLDLSSTTDITAFVLVFPPIPGDDKYYVLPYFWLPEETLDLKVRRDHVPYDIWQSQGYLLTTEGNVIHYGFIEKFIEELGQDYNIQEIAFDRWGAVQMVQNLEGLGFTVVPFSQGFKDMSPPTKELMKLALEKRIAHGGYPVLSWTMDNIHIRTDPAGNIKSDKAKSTEKIDGAVALIMVLDRCIRNEGVSDKSVYDERGLLAF
;
A
#
# COMPACT_ATOMS: atom_id res chain seq x y z
N MET A 1 7.01 -14.44 0.74
CA MET A 1 5.69 -14.77 0.18
C MET A 1 5.91 -15.24 -1.26
N ASP A 2 5.12 -16.19 -1.75
CA ASP A 2 5.25 -16.66 -3.13
C ASP A 2 4.36 -15.80 -4.04
N ALA A 3 4.97 -14.93 -4.85
CA ALA A 3 4.26 -14.00 -5.74
C ALA A 3 3.40 -14.73 -6.77
N GLU A 4 3.79 -15.94 -7.17
CA GLU A 4 3.00 -16.74 -8.12
C GLU A 4 1.65 -17.19 -7.55
N LYS A 5 1.55 -17.37 -6.23
CA LYS A 5 0.28 -17.76 -5.57
C LYS A 5 -0.76 -16.66 -5.58
N ILE A 6 -0.36 -15.41 -5.78
CA ILE A 6 -1.23 -14.24 -5.75
C ILE A 6 -1.43 -13.60 -7.13
N LYS A 7 -0.75 -14.11 -8.16
CA LYS A 7 -0.91 -13.64 -9.53
C LYS A 7 -2.36 -13.81 -10.01
N GLY A 8 -2.89 -12.78 -10.68
CA GLY A 8 -4.26 -12.72 -11.18
C GLY A 8 -5.35 -12.57 -10.10
N ARG A 9 -5.01 -12.61 -8.80
CA ARG A 9 -6.01 -12.38 -7.73
C ARG A 9 -6.48 -10.93 -7.74
N VAL A 10 -7.72 -10.76 -7.29
CA VAL A 10 -8.26 -9.46 -6.88
C VAL A 10 -7.39 -8.89 -5.76
N CYS A 11 -7.03 -7.62 -5.89
CA CYS A 11 -6.33 -6.88 -4.85
C CYS A 11 -6.72 -5.41 -4.87
N PHE A 12 -6.30 -4.72 -3.82
CA PHE A 12 -6.46 -3.28 -3.66
C PHE A 12 -5.08 -2.68 -3.42
N GLY A 13 -4.91 -1.41 -3.77
CA GLY A 13 -3.69 -0.65 -3.56
C GLY A 13 -3.84 0.48 -2.55
N GLY A 14 -2.77 0.79 -1.85
CA GLY A 14 -2.65 1.96 -0.99
C GLY A 14 -1.34 2.68 -1.31
N LEU A 15 -1.42 3.95 -1.65
CA LEU A 15 -0.30 4.76 -2.12
C LEU A 15 -0.09 5.95 -1.16
N ASP A 16 1.02 5.94 -0.43
CA ASP A 16 1.50 7.08 0.37
C ASP A 16 2.72 7.70 -0.33
N LEU A 17 2.51 8.89 -0.89
CA LEU A 17 3.52 9.59 -1.69
C LEU A 17 4.36 10.52 -0.82
N SER A 18 5.68 10.44 -0.98
CA SER A 18 6.56 11.50 -0.49
C SER A 18 6.48 12.73 -1.38
N SER A 19 6.46 13.91 -0.79
CA SER A 19 6.50 15.19 -1.51
C SER A 19 7.91 15.61 -1.97
N THR A 20 8.98 14.96 -1.47
CA THR A 20 10.37 15.34 -1.79
C THR A 20 11.30 14.12 -1.85
N THR A 21 12.00 13.84 -0.74
CA THR A 21 13.06 12.84 -0.65
C THR A 21 12.69 11.69 0.28
N ASP A 22 11.55 11.75 0.97
CA ASP A 22 11.18 10.70 1.89
C ASP A 22 10.70 9.44 1.15
N ILE A 23 10.52 8.36 1.91
CA ILE A 23 10.12 7.09 1.35
C ILE A 23 8.71 7.21 0.76
N THR A 24 8.54 6.78 -0.49
CA THR A 24 7.22 6.56 -1.10
C THR A 24 6.86 5.10 -0.90
N ALA A 25 5.61 4.81 -0.54
CA ALA A 25 5.13 3.46 -0.30
C ALA A 25 3.90 3.15 -1.17
N PHE A 26 3.91 2.00 -1.82
CA PHE A 26 2.75 1.41 -2.47
C PHE A 26 2.54 0.00 -1.94
N VAL A 27 1.37 -0.27 -1.39
CA VAL A 27 1.05 -1.55 -0.76
C VAL A 27 -0.16 -2.16 -1.44
N LEU A 28 0.02 -3.37 -1.98
CA LEU A 28 -1.09 -4.20 -2.44
C LEU A 28 -1.56 -5.13 -1.32
N VAL A 29 -2.88 -5.24 -1.14
CA VAL A 29 -3.49 -6.24 -0.26
C VAL A 29 -4.45 -7.11 -1.05
N PHE A 30 -4.27 -8.42 -0.90
CA PHE A 30 -5.09 -9.45 -1.50
C PHE A 30 -6.01 -10.01 -0.41
N PRO A 31 -7.34 -9.75 -0.49
CA PRO A 31 -8.27 -10.24 0.51
C PRO A 31 -8.36 -11.77 0.53
N PRO A 32 -8.83 -12.36 1.64
CA PRO A 32 -9.05 -13.80 1.78
C PRO A 32 -9.88 -14.41 0.65
N ILE A 33 -9.67 -15.70 0.41
CA ILE A 33 -10.44 -16.50 -0.56
C ILE A 33 -10.99 -17.75 0.14
N PRO A 34 -11.99 -18.44 -0.43
CA PRO A 34 -12.44 -19.72 0.12
C PRO A 34 -11.27 -20.69 0.31
N GLY A 35 -11.07 -21.15 1.56
CA GLY A 35 -9.98 -22.05 1.92
C GLY A 35 -8.68 -21.37 2.37
N ASP A 36 -8.58 -20.04 2.29
CA ASP A 36 -7.43 -19.27 2.80
C ASP A 36 -7.90 -17.96 3.43
N ASP A 37 -7.83 -17.89 4.77
CA ASP A 37 -8.33 -16.78 5.57
C ASP A 37 -7.38 -15.57 5.64
N LYS A 38 -6.24 -15.63 4.94
CA LYS A 38 -5.18 -14.62 5.00
C LYS A 38 -5.40 -13.46 4.05
N TYR A 39 -5.11 -12.27 4.56
CA TYR A 39 -4.84 -11.09 3.76
C TYR A 39 -3.35 -11.11 3.41
N TYR A 40 -3.03 -11.29 2.14
CA TYR A 40 -1.64 -11.23 1.67
C TYR A 40 -1.26 -9.78 1.41
N VAL A 41 -0.05 -9.39 1.82
CA VAL A 41 0.46 -8.02 1.65
C VAL A 41 1.70 -8.06 0.78
N LEU A 42 1.70 -7.24 -0.27
CA LEU A 42 2.83 -7.05 -1.17
C LEU A 42 3.21 -5.56 -1.22
N PRO A 43 4.20 -5.15 -0.42
CA PRO A 43 4.62 -3.76 -0.33
C PRO A 43 5.79 -3.45 -1.28
N TYR A 44 5.81 -2.22 -1.76
CA TYR A 44 6.85 -1.64 -2.60
C TYR A 44 7.23 -0.27 -2.04
N PHE A 45 8.53 0.03 -2.06
CA PHE A 45 9.09 1.22 -1.45
C PHE A 45 10.10 1.87 -2.36
N TRP A 46 10.16 3.21 -2.36
CA TRP A 46 11.11 3.96 -3.17
C TRP A 46 11.80 5.06 -2.39
N LEU A 47 13.09 5.25 -2.70
CA LEU A 47 13.87 6.45 -2.36
C LEU A 47 14.57 7.01 -3.60
N PRO A 48 14.86 8.32 -3.66
CA PRO A 48 15.73 8.84 -4.72
C PRO A 48 17.15 8.30 -4.57
N GLU A 49 17.71 7.78 -5.65
CA GLU A 49 19.03 7.12 -5.67
C GLU A 49 20.13 8.01 -5.10
N GLU A 50 20.18 9.28 -5.51
CA GLU A 50 21.21 10.22 -5.06
C GLU A 50 21.16 10.54 -3.55
N THR A 51 20.03 10.23 -2.89
CA THR A 51 19.85 10.53 -1.45
C THR A 51 20.10 9.32 -0.55
N LEU A 52 20.28 8.13 -1.11
CA LEU A 52 20.33 6.86 -0.37
C LEU A 52 21.44 6.87 0.70
N ASP A 53 22.69 7.10 0.31
CA ASP A 53 23.86 7.10 1.21
C ASP A 53 23.78 8.18 2.30
N LEU A 54 23.22 9.34 1.96
CA LEU A 54 23.00 10.41 2.93
C LEU A 54 21.96 10.00 3.97
N LYS A 55 20.89 9.34 3.55
CA LYS A 55 19.84 8.84 4.46
C LYS A 55 20.30 7.68 5.32
N VAL A 56 21.08 6.74 4.81
CA VAL A 56 21.67 5.66 5.62
C VAL A 56 22.48 6.26 6.78
N ARG A 57 23.31 7.27 6.50
CA ARG A 57 24.12 7.95 7.50
C ARG A 57 23.30 8.78 8.49
N ARG A 58 22.24 9.45 8.02
CA ARG A 58 21.41 10.35 8.83
C ARG A 58 20.40 9.60 9.70
N ASP A 59 19.71 8.63 9.13
CA ASP A 59 18.59 7.93 9.75
C ASP A 59 19.08 6.67 10.50
N HIS A 60 20.31 6.21 10.23
CA HIS A 60 20.85 4.94 10.76
C HIS A 60 19.99 3.73 10.40
N VAL A 61 19.33 3.80 9.24
CA VAL A 61 18.49 2.76 8.66
C VAL A 61 19.24 2.13 7.48
N PRO A 62 19.25 0.79 7.35
CA PRO A 62 20.03 0.08 6.33
C PRO A 62 19.34 0.08 4.96
N TYR A 63 19.03 1.26 4.43
CA TYR A 63 18.36 1.42 3.13
C TYR A 63 19.16 0.83 1.97
N ASP A 64 20.48 0.95 2.00
CA ASP A 64 21.42 0.34 1.05
C ASP A 64 21.32 -1.19 1.03
N ILE A 65 21.26 -1.81 2.21
CA ILE A 65 21.08 -3.27 2.32
C ILE A 65 19.72 -3.66 1.76
N TRP A 66 18.63 -2.96 2.13
CA TRP A 66 17.30 -3.25 1.61
C TRP A 66 17.21 -3.05 0.10
N GLN A 67 17.93 -2.08 -0.46
CA GLN A 67 18.04 -1.87 -1.90
C GLN A 67 18.74 -3.04 -2.57
N SER A 68 19.89 -3.47 -2.04
CA SER A 68 20.65 -4.59 -2.60
C SER A 68 19.88 -5.92 -2.56
N GLN A 69 18.94 -6.05 -1.62
CA GLN A 69 18.07 -7.21 -1.44
C GLN A 69 16.76 -7.11 -2.24
N GLY A 70 16.49 -5.98 -2.90
CA GLY A 70 15.25 -5.75 -3.64
C GLY A 70 14.02 -5.47 -2.77
N TYR A 71 14.19 -5.15 -1.48
CA TYR A 71 13.10 -4.73 -0.60
C TYR A 71 12.82 -3.23 -0.66
N LEU A 72 13.75 -2.46 -1.22
CA LEU A 72 13.65 -1.04 -1.50
C LEU A 72 14.09 -0.80 -2.93
N LEU A 73 13.32 -0.02 -3.68
CA LEU A 73 13.67 0.40 -5.04
C LEU A 73 14.21 1.83 -5.00
N THR A 74 14.90 2.23 -6.06
CA THR A 74 15.35 3.61 -6.23
C THR A 74 14.78 4.20 -7.51
N THR A 75 14.53 5.50 -7.48
CA THR A 75 14.29 6.29 -8.69
C THR A 75 15.54 7.11 -9.00
N GLU A 76 15.87 7.24 -10.28
CA GLU A 76 17.00 8.08 -10.72
C GLU A 76 16.84 9.52 -10.19
N GLY A 77 17.95 10.20 -9.91
CA GLY A 77 17.97 11.59 -9.46
C GLY A 77 17.78 11.78 -7.95
N ASN A 78 17.47 13.02 -7.56
CA ASN A 78 17.43 13.48 -6.17
C ASN A 78 16.01 13.65 -5.59
N VAL A 79 14.98 13.39 -6.38
CA VAL A 79 13.55 13.43 -5.99
C VAL A 79 12.83 12.21 -6.55
N ILE A 80 11.70 11.83 -5.95
CA ILE A 80 10.88 10.73 -6.48
C ILE A 80 10.21 11.18 -7.78
N HIS A 81 10.48 10.46 -8.87
CA HIS A 81 9.80 10.66 -10.14
C HIS A 81 8.50 9.86 -10.19
N TYR A 82 7.35 10.54 -10.06
CA TYR A 82 6.04 9.88 -10.06
C TYR A 82 5.75 9.07 -11.33
N GLY A 83 6.25 9.48 -12.50
CA GLY A 83 6.10 8.70 -13.73
C GLY A 83 6.72 7.30 -13.66
N PHE A 84 7.78 7.11 -12.86
CA PHE A 84 8.34 5.78 -12.59
C PHE A 84 7.37 4.93 -11.77
N ILE A 85 6.76 5.54 -10.75
CA ILE A 85 5.78 4.87 -9.88
C ILE A 85 4.51 4.52 -10.67
N GLU A 86 4.03 5.44 -11.51
CA GLU A 86 2.87 5.24 -12.40
C GLU A 86 3.10 4.05 -13.33
N LYS A 87 4.25 4.01 -14.02
CA LYS A 87 4.61 2.89 -14.89
C LYS A 87 4.74 1.58 -14.12
N PHE A 88 5.31 1.60 -12.92
CA PHE A 88 5.41 0.42 -12.08
C PHE A 88 4.02 -0.11 -11.69
N ILE A 89 3.09 0.78 -11.33
CA ILE A 89 1.70 0.40 -11.03
C ILE A 89 0.99 -0.15 -12.27
N GLU A 90 1.24 0.41 -13.46
CA GLU A 90 0.73 -0.10 -14.75
C GLU A 90 1.19 -1.55 -14.98
N GLU A 91 2.48 -1.83 -14.79
CA GLU A 91 3.07 -3.16 -14.93
C GLU A 91 2.44 -4.14 -13.93
N LEU A 92 2.25 -3.73 -12.66
CA LEU A 92 1.55 -4.53 -11.66
C LEU A 92 0.09 -4.82 -12.04
N GLY A 93 -0.59 -3.89 -12.71
CA GLY A 93 -1.95 -4.08 -13.22
C GLY A 93 -2.04 -5.16 -14.31
N GLN A 94 -0.93 -5.53 -14.96
CA GLN A 94 -0.90 -6.67 -15.89
C GLN A 94 -0.81 -8.02 -15.18
N ASP A 95 -0.22 -8.05 -13.99
CA ASP A 95 -0.04 -9.27 -13.19
C ASP A 95 -1.16 -9.50 -12.17
N TYR A 96 -1.80 -8.42 -11.69
CA TYR A 96 -2.79 -8.46 -10.63
C TYR A 96 -4.06 -7.69 -10.99
N ASN A 97 -5.20 -8.14 -10.47
CA ASN A 97 -6.48 -7.47 -10.68
C ASN A 97 -6.69 -6.38 -9.62
N ILE A 98 -6.06 -5.21 -9.81
CA ILE A 98 -6.12 -4.07 -8.89
C ILE A 98 -7.47 -3.34 -9.05
N GLN A 99 -8.34 -3.44 -8.05
CA GLN A 99 -9.70 -2.88 -8.12
C GLN A 99 -9.77 -1.39 -7.76
N GLU A 100 -9.18 -1.01 -6.63
CA GLU A 100 -9.10 0.39 -6.19
C GLU A 100 -7.72 0.69 -5.62
N ILE A 101 -7.23 1.91 -5.87
CA ILE A 101 -6.01 2.45 -5.26
C ILE A 101 -6.39 3.63 -4.35
N ALA A 102 -6.24 3.46 -3.04
CA ALA A 102 -6.38 4.57 -2.10
C ALA A 102 -5.14 5.47 -2.11
N PHE A 103 -5.32 6.79 -2.09
CA PHE A 103 -4.22 7.77 -2.00
C PHE A 103 -4.60 8.94 -1.07
N ASP A 104 -3.62 9.67 -0.51
CA ASP A 104 -3.93 10.85 0.31
C ASP A 104 -4.53 11.97 -0.55
N ARG A 105 -5.73 12.44 -0.19
CA ARG A 105 -6.49 13.49 -0.88
C ARG A 105 -5.73 14.81 -1.10
N TRP A 106 -4.69 15.07 -0.31
CA TRP A 106 -3.88 16.29 -0.42
C TRP A 106 -2.68 16.13 -1.39
N GLY A 107 -2.50 14.95 -1.99
CA GLY A 107 -1.36 14.60 -2.83
C GLY A 107 -1.60 14.66 -4.34
N ALA A 108 -0.51 14.90 -5.08
CA ALA A 108 -0.27 14.68 -6.52
C ALA A 108 -1.49 14.50 -7.44
N VAL A 109 -2.30 15.56 -7.62
CA VAL A 109 -3.47 15.57 -8.52
C VAL A 109 -3.15 15.04 -9.92
N GLN A 110 -1.98 15.36 -10.47
CA GLN A 110 -1.56 14.89 -11.78
C GLN A 110 -1.38 13.36 -11.83
N MET A 111 -0.81 12.76 -10.78
CA MET A 111 -0.62 11.31 -10.73
C MET A 111 -1.95 10.57 -10.68
N VAL A 112 -2.94 11.13 -9.97
CA VAL A 112 -4.31 10.59 -9.94
C VAL A 112 -4.89 10.55 -11.35
N GLN A 113 -4.83 11.68 -12.07
CA GLN A 113 -5.33 11.76 -13.45
C GLN A 113 -4.62 10.79 -14.38
N ASN A 114 -3.30 10.61 -14.21
CA ASN A 114 -2.53 9.67 -15.02
C ASN A 114 -2.94 8.22 -14.74
N LEU A 115 -3.05 7.82 -13.48
CA LEU A 115 -3.50 6.48 -13.09
C LEU A 115 -4.94 6.20 -13.53
N GLU A 116 -5.84 7.18 -13.41
CA GLU A 116 -7.21 7.08 -13.96
C GLU A 116 -7.19 6.92 -15.49
N GLY A 117 -6.31 7.66 -16.18
CA GLY A 117 -6.10 7.54 -17.63
C GLY A 117 -5.57 6.16 -18.07
N LEU A 118 -4.88 5.45 -17.19
CA LEU A 118 -4.44 4.05 -17.36
C LEU A 118 -5.56 3.03 -17.04
N GLY A 119 -6.72 3.50 -16.58
CA GLY A 119 -7.89 2.65 -16.29
C GLY A 119 -8.00 2.19 -14.84
N PHE A 120 -7.15 2.68 -13.93
CA PHE A 120 -7.28 2.37 -12.51
C PHE A 120 -8.38 3.21 -11.85
N THR A 121 -9.12 2.60 -10.91
CA THR A 121 -10.00 3.36 -10.02
C THR A 121 -9.18 3.90 -8.84
N VAL A 122 -9.01 5.21 -8.78
CA VAL A 122 -8.21 5.87 -7.73
C VAL A 122 -9.15 6.57 -6.76
N VAL A 123 -9.02 6.27 -5.46
CA VAL A 123 -9.96 6.74 -4.43
C VAL A 123 -9.25 7.67 -3.44
N PRO A 124 -9.68 8.94 -3.30
CA PRO A 124 -9.11 9.83 -2.31
C PRO A 124 -9.44 9.36 -0.90
N PHE A 125 -8.41 9.29 -0.07
CA PHE A 125 -8.48 8.87 1.32
C PHE A 125 -8.02 10.00 2.23
N SER A 126 -8.73 10.19 3.34
CA SER A 126 -8.43 11.25 4.30
C SER A 126 -7.70 10.67 5.51
N GLN A 127 -6.48 11.15 5.80
CA GLN A 127 -5.69 10.67 6.94
C GLN A 127 -6.19 11.22 8.31
N GLY A 128 -7.45 11.65 8.38
CA GLY A 128 -8.15 12.06 9.60
C GLY A 128 -8.66 10.89 10.42
N PHE A 129 -9.04 11.14 11.69
CA PHE A 129 -9.54 10.09 12.59
C PHE A 129 -10.73 9.32 12.03
N LYS A 130 -11.65 10.01 11.34
CA LYS A 130 -12.87 9.43 10.76
C LYS A 130 -12.56 8.26 9.83
N ASP A 131 -11.62 8.45 8.90
CA ASP A 131 -11.35 7.46 7.86
C ASP A 131 -10.21 6.52 8.24
N MET A 132 -9.21 6.97 9.01
CA MET A 132 -8.11 6.12 9.50
C MET A 132 -8.54 5.13 10.58
N SER A 133 -9.52 5.48 11.43
CA SER A 133 -9.81 4.67 12.62
C SER A 133 -10.34 3.27 12.29
N PRO A 134 -11.37 3.09 11.43
CA PRO A 134 -11.87 1.76 11.09
C PRO A 134 -10.78 0.81 10.55
N PRO A 135 -10.00 1.15 9.51
CA PRO A 135 -8.98 0.25 8.98
C PRO A 135 -7.79 0.05 9.94
N THR A 136 -7.45 1.04 10.76
CA THR A 136 -6.40 0.85 11.79
C THR A 136 -6.84 -0.19 12.83
N LYS A 137 -8.10 -0.13 13.28
CA LYS A 137 -8.66 -1.12 14.22
C LYS A 137 -8.70 -2.51 13.60
N GLU A 138 -9.08 -2.61 12.32
CA GLU A 138 -9.08 -3.89 11.61
C GLU A 138 -7.67 -4.44 11.42
N LEU A 139 -6.67 -3.61 11.06
CA LEU A 139 -5.27 -4.03 10.98
C LEU A 139 -4.78 -4.64 12.31
N MET A 140 -5.09 -3.98 13.43
CA MET A 140 -4.74 -4.51 14.76
C MET A 140 -5.42 -5.85 15.05
N LYS A 141 -6.71 -5.98 14.72
CA LYS A 141 -7.46 -7.24 14.87
C LYS A 141 -6.86 -8.35 14.01
N LEU A 142 -6.65 -8.12 12.72
CA LEU A 142 -6.10 -9.10 11.79
C LEU A 142 -4.67 -9.53 12.19
N ALA A 143 -3.87 -8.61 12.73
CA ALA A 143 -2.55 -8.94 13.27
C ALA A 143 -2.66 -9.88 14.48
N LEU A 144 -3.55 -9.60 15.44
CA LEU A 144 -3.81 -10.45 16.61
C LEU A 144 -4.35 -11.83 16.21
N GLU A 145 -5.22 -11.89 15.21
CA GLU A 145 -5.77 -13.12 14.62
C GLU A 145 -4.73 -13.88 13.76
N LYS A 146 -3.54 -13.32 13.55
CA LYS A 146 -2.50 -13.85 12.65
C LYS A 146 -3.02 -14.09 11.22
N ARG A 147 -3.85 -13.17 10.74
CA ARG A 147 -4.46 -13.20 9.40
C ARG A 147 -3.78 -12.30 8.38
N ILE A 148 -2.79 -11.51 8.79
CA ILE A 148 -1.92 -10.75 7.87
C ILE A 148 -0.72 -11.60 7.46
N ALA A 149 -0.59 -11.89 6.16
CA ALA A 149 0.57 -12.54 5.57
C ALA A 149 1.44 -11.50 4.83
N HIS A 150 2.27 -10.79 5.57
CA HIS A 150 3.10 -9.69 5.05
C HIS A 150 4.51 -10.09 4.59
N GLY A 151 4.77 -11.39 4.41
CA GLY A 151 5.99 -11.88 3.76
C GLY A 151 7.33 -11.60 4.47
N GLY A 152 7.34 -10.96 5.64
CA GLY A 152 8.57 -10.57 6.34
C GLY A 152 9.32 -9.41 5.68
N TYR A 153 8.67 -8.57 4.87
CA TYR A 153 9.31 -7.41 4.23
C TYR A 153 9.91 -6.46 5.28
N PRO A 154 11.24 -6.28 5.33
CA PRO A 154 11.89 -5.59 6.44
C PRO A 154 11.52 -4.10 6.50
N VAL A 155 11.34 -3.45 5.34
CA VAL A 155 10.92 -2.05 5.27
C VAL A 155 9.51 -1.87 5.86
N LEU A 156 8.56 -2.75 5.50
CA LEU A 156 7.21 -2.70 6.05
C LEU A 156 7.23 -2.96 7.56
N SER A 157 7.94 -4.01 8.01
CA SER A 157 8.10 -4.30 9.43
C SER A 157 8.67 -3.12 10.20
N TRP A 158 9.72 -2.48 9.68
CA TRP A 158 10.31 -1.28 10.28
C TRP A 158 9.30 -0.13 10.36
N THR A 159 8.56 0.19 9.29
CA THR A 159 7.54 1.25 9.35
C THR A 159 6.40 0.95 10.32
N MET A 160 6.08 -0.33 10.53
CA MET A 160 5.10 -0.79 11.50
C MET A 160 5.63 -0.71 12.94
N ASP A 161 6.92 -0.95 13.16
CA ASP A 161 7.54 -0.81 14.50
C ASP A 161 7.63 0.67 14.93
N ASN A 162 7.69 1.59 13.96
CA ASN A 162 7.79 3.03 14.21
C ASN A 162 6.45 3.70 14.51
N ILE A 163 5.31 3.05 14.23
CA ILE A 163 4.00 3.71 14.28
C ILE A 163 3.57 3.97 15.73
N HIS A 164 3.30 5.25 16.03
CA HIS A 164 2.60 5.62 17.27
C HIS A 164 1.11 5.81 16.99
N ILE A 165 0.24 5.24 17.83
CA ILE A 165 -1.21 5.41 17.71
C ILE A 165 -1.69 6.51 18.67
N ARG A 166 -2.41 7.49 18.13
CA ARG A 166 -3.14 8.49 18.90
C ARG A 166 -4.62 8.14 18.93
N THR A 167 -5.23 8.36 20.08
CA THR A 167 -6.68 8.21 20.30
C THR A 167 -7.30 9.58 20.51
N ASP A 168 -8.44 9.86 19.88
CA ASP A 168 -9.25 11.05 20.15
C ASP A 168 -10.23 10.84 21.33
N PRO A 169 -10.90 11.88 21.85
CA PRO A 169 -11.86 11.72 22.94
C PRO A 169 -13.08 10.83 22.62
N ALA A 170 -13.37 10.59 21.34
CA ALA A 170 -14.45 9.71 20.91
C ALA A 170 -13.99 8.24 20.77
N GLY A 171 -12.73 7.92 21.08
CA GLY A 171 -12.17 6.58 20.97
C GLY A 171 -11.80 6.17 19.54
N ASN A 172 -11.71 7.12 18.61
CA ASN A 172 -11.15 6.87 17.28
C ASN A 172 -9.63 6.87 17.38
N ILE A 173 -8.99 6.01 16.59
CA ILE A 173 -7.53 5.90 16.55
C ILE A 173 -6.98 6.30 15.20
N LYS A 174 -5.74 6.77 15.16
CA LYS A 174 -4.97 6.92 13.92
C LYS A 174 -3.48 6.95 14.21
N SER A 175 -2.67 6.79 13.16
CA SER A 175 -1.23 7.04 13.23
C SER A 175 -0.92 8.49 13.62
N ASP A 176 -0.02 8.68 14.58
CA ASP A 176 0.50 9.96 15.03
C ASP A 176 1.84 10.25 14.37
N LYS A 177 1.78 10.88 13.18
CA LYS A 177 2.98 11.28 12.43
C LYS A 177 3.92 12.19 13.25
N ALA A 178 3.41 12.97 14.20
CA ALA A 178 4.24 13.88 14.99
C ALA A 178 5.01 13.19 16.13
N LYS A 179 4.47 12.07 16.64
CA LYS A 179 5.14 11.26 17.67
C LYS A 179 5.95 10.10 17.10
N SER A 180 5.71 9.72 15.85
CA SER A 180 6.51 8.71 15.16
C SER A 180 7.86 9.33 14.84
N THR A 181 8.91 8.87 15.52
CA THR A 181 10.27 9.41 15.39
C THR A 181 10.90 9.09 14.04
N GLU A 182 10.44 8.00 13.42
CA GLU A 182 10.91 7.47 12.16
C GLU A 182 9.77 7.36 11.14
N LYS A 183 10.08 6.88 9.93
CA LYS A 183 9.12 6.80 8.82
C LYS A 183 8.05 5.74 9.07
N ILE A 184 6.82 6.07 8.66
CA ILE A 184 5.63 5.22 8.84
C ILE A 184 4.82 5.04 7.54
N ASP A 185 5.36 5.47 6.41
CA ASP A 185 4.65 5.56 5.14
C ASP A 185 4.12 4.19 4.68
N GLY A 186 4.89 3.12 4.93
CA GLY A 186 4.43 1.74 4.71
C GLY A 186 3.23 1.34 5.56
N ALA A 187 3.22 1.73 6.83
CA ALA A 187 2.10 1.48 7.73
C ALA A 187 0.86 2.28 7.31
N VAL A 188 1.03 3.54 6.91
CA VAL A 188 -0.05 4.41 6.43
C VAL A 188 -0.65 3.84 5.13
N ALA A 189 0.19 3.48 4.16
CA ALA A 189 -0.24 2.86 2.91
C ALA A 189 -1.02 1.54 3.17
N LEU A 190 -0.54 0.70 4.10
CA LEU A 190 -1.24 -0.53 4.53
C LEU A 190 -2.61 -0.25 5.16
N ILE A 191 -2.71 0.77 6.01
CA ILE A 191 -4.00 1.16 6.62
C ILE A 191 -4.97 1.66 5.53
N MET A 192 -4.48 2.48 4.59
CA MET A 192 -5.30 3.02 3.51
C MET A 192 -5.87 1.93 2.60
N VAL A 193 -5.05 0.95 2.21
CA VAL A 193 -5.52 -0.15 1.36
C VAL A 193 -6.48 -1.08 2.10
N LEU A 194 -6.30 -1.32 3.40
CA LEU A 194 -7.22 -2.14 4.18
C LEU A 194 -8.63 -1.53 4.24
N ASP A 195 -8.76 -0.20 4.25
CA ASP A 195 -10.07 0.45 4.14
C ASP A 195 -10.77 0.09 2.82
N ARG A 196 -10.02 0.01 1.71
CA ARG A 196 -10.55 -0.40 0.40
C ARG A 196 -11.00 -1.84 0.41
N CYS A 197 -10.20 -2.72 1.02
CA CYS A 197 -10.58 -4.12 1.21
C CYS A 197 -11.89 -4.23 2.00
N ILE A 198 -11.98 -3.62 3.19
CA ILE A 198 -13.15 -3.71 4.09
C ILE A 198 -14.43 -3.21 3.41
N ARG A 199 -14.35 -2.12 2.64
CA ARG A 199 -15.53 -1.56 1.95
C ARG A 199 -16.00 -2.40 0.77
N ASN A 200 -15.12 -3.23 0.23
CA ASN A 200 -15.40 -4.12 -0.90
C ASN A 200 -15.57 -5.59 -0.47
N GLU A 201 -15.54 -5.89 0.83
CA GLU A 201 -15.92 -7.21 1.35
C GLU A 201 -17.37 -7.52 0.94
N GLY A 202 -17.56 -8.61 0.18
CA GLY A 202 -18.85 -9.02 -0.38
C GLY A 202 -19.09 -8.65 -1.85
N VAL A 203 -18.17 -7.91 -2.50
CA VAL A 203 -18.26 -7.62 -3.95
C VAL A 203 -17.60 -8.74 -4.80
N SER A 204 -16.69 -9.53 -4.21
CA SER A 204 -15.93 -10.59 -4.90
C SER A 204 -16.77 -11.78 -5.40
N ASP A 205 -18.03 -11.90 -5.00
CA ASP A 205 -18.94 -12.95 -5.48
C ASP A 205 -19.58 -12.62 -6.85
N LYS A 206 -19.39 -11.41 -7.38
CA LYS A 206 -19.80 -11.09 -8.75
C LYS A 206 -18.68 -11.43 -9.73
N SER A 207 -18.55 -12.73 -9.90
CA SER A 207 -17.74 -13.37 -10.92
C SER A 207 -17.89 -12.70 -12.30
N VAL A 208 -16.76 -12.33 -12.91
CA VAL A 208 -16.60 -11.87 -14.30
C VAL A 208 -17.10 -12.90 -15.35
N TYR A 209 -17.59 -14.05 -14.91
CA TYR A 209 -18.20 -15.08 -15.76
C TYR A 209 -19.67 -14.85 -16.11
N ASP A 210 -20.35 -13.82 -15.57
CA ASP A 210 -21.73 -13.51 -15.98
C ASP A 210 -21.86 -12.59 -17.21
N GLU A 211 -20.76 -12.00 -17.71
CA GLU A 211 -20.80 -11.04 -18.82
C GLU A 211 -20.18 -11.51 -20.15
N ARG A 212 -19.82 -12.80 -20.29
CA ARG A 212 -19.45 -13.38 -21.60
C ARG A 212 -20.51 -14.38 -22.03
N GLY A 213 -21.37 -13.90 -22.94
CA GLY A 213 -22.60 -14.54 -23.37
C GLY A 213 -22.49 -15.99 -23.80
N LEU A 214 -23.58 -16.71 -23.51
CA LEU A 214 -24.00 -17.91 -24.20
C LEU A 214 -23.99 -17.67 -25.73
N LEU A 215 -22.93 -18.10 -26.40
CA LEU A 215 -22.99 -18.46 -27.81
C LEU A 215 -23.41 -19.92 -27.86
N ALA A 216 -24.72 -20.15 -27.95
CA ALA A 216 -25.25 -21.42 -28.42
C ALA A 216 -24.99 -21.53 -29.93
N PHE A 217 -24.34 -22.61 -30.34
CA PHE A 217 -24.27 -23.05 -31.73
C PHE A 217 -25.60 -23.67 -32.17
#